data_AF-A0A9X3Z5R7-F1
#
_entry.id   AF-A0A9X3Z5R7-F1
#
_cell.length_a   1.000
_cell.length_b   1.000
_cell.length_c   1.000
_cell.angle_alpha   90.00
_cell.angle_beta   90.00
_cell.angle_gamma   90.00
#
_symmetry.space_group_name_H-M   'P 1'
#
loop_
_entity.id
_entity.type
_entity.pdbx_description
1 polymer ?
#
loop_
_entity_poly.entity_id
_entity_poly.type
_entity_poly.pdbx_seq_one_letter_code
_entity_poly.pdbx_strand_id
1 'polypeptide(L)'
;MIINASSYEQITQLARSYGIVCEERYDLGDAQLPVILSDTTDPTGEVANTLASQGVLVLYLAYDPPVNLSPSISVLKGKEVRWEQIYAWIQSSVQRQEQKQHIAHLNVKRTIGFFGIQPGVGAGSIARALSFYSAMNGKKTLYIDMDIRFPKAPYLIGYKDSRYTLEGLLEALQSKERPNMEPYFLHKSKMGQVSKQLAEHFKKLPDLLYVLSPSADLGFEYFPTLGTDLNEITDYMKKIVEGAKPFFENIIFSMGSDPDEPLHLAILRACDQRVFVTDTSPSAVRLFPQRIKLLENTGVPVEGGQVIINKLPEKMNIAIIEEFLQRSVTYTVPYDPQMITEIHKLNLLGGKSFESAIGEIAEGLLGLEKEAKRREASSKKAGRGSLLSQFSLFREKTV
;
A
#
# COMPACT_ATOMS: atom_id res chain seq x y z
N MET A 1 18.94 25.96 17.66
CA MET A 1 19.98 26.77 16.98
C MET A 1 19.38 27.35 15.70
N ILE A 2 19.64 28.62 15.36
CA ILE A 2 19.09 29.24 14.14
C ILE A 2 20.12 29.14 13.01
N ILE A 3 19.70 28.65 11.85
CA ILE A 3 20.52 28.50 10.65
C ILE A 3 19.96 29.42 9.57
N ASN A 4 20.83 30.19 8.92
CA ASN A 4 20.43 30.98 7.77
C ASN A 4 20.22 30.03 6.58
N ALA A 5 19.02 30.02 5.99
CA ALA A 5 18.67 29.10 4.92
C ALA A 5 19.58 29.25 3.68
N SER A 6 20.17 30.43 3.49
CA SER A 6 21.08 30.76 2.40
C SER A 6 22.56 30.52 2.74
N SER A 7 22.90 30.19 4.00
CA SER A 7 24.26 29.93 4.48
C SER A 7 24.31 28.55 5.15
N TYR A 8 24.54 27.54 4.33
CA TYR A 8 24.35 26.13 4.65
C TYR A 8 25.60 25.45 5.22
N GLU A 9 26.79 26.09 5.18
CA GLU A 9 28.11 25.49 5.54
C GLU A 9 28.15 24.86 6.95
N GLN A 10 27.14 25.15 7.78
CA GLN A 10 26.98 24.62 9.13
C GLN A 10 26.21 23.29 9.20
N ILE A 11 25.34 22.96 8.23
CA ILE A 11 24.37 21.85 8.37
C ILE A 11 25.04 20.49 8.29
N THR A 12 25.91 20.25 7.29
CA THR A 12 26.62 18.98 7.14
C THR A 12 27.58 18.73 8.30
N GLN A 13 28.28 19.76 8.75
CA GLN A 13 29.19 19.67 9.90
C GLN A 13 28.42 19.39 11.20
N LEU A 14 27.28 20.04 11.38
CA LEU A 14 26.41 19.82 12.53
C LEU A 14 25.76 18.43 12.49
N ALA A 15 25.25 17.97 11.35
CA ALA A 15 24.71 16.62 11.21
C ALA A 15 25.75 15.55 11.61
N ARG A 16 27.01 15.74 11.19
CA ARG A 16 28.14 14.89 11.62
C ARG A 16 28.38 14.94 13.12
N SER A 17 28.28 16.09 13.78
CA SER A 17 28.45 16.18 15.24
C SER A 17 27.35 15.45 16.02
N TYR A 18 26.18 15.22 15.41
CA TYR A 18 25.10 14.39 15.96
C TYR A 18 25.19 12.91 15.52
N GLY A 19 26.24 12.52 14.79
CA GLY A 19 26.44 11.14 14.33
C GLY A 19 25.50 10.72 13.20
N ILE A 20 24.96 11.67 12.43
CA ILE A 20 23.96 11.40 11.40
C ILE A 20 24.58 11.55 10.01
N VAL A 21 24.20 10.65 9.11
CA VAL A 21 24.67 10.64 7.72
C VAL A 21 23.69 11.44 6.86
N CYS A 22 24.13 12.62 6.44
CA CYS A 22 23.40 13.51 5.55
C CYS A 22 24.44 14.13 4.60
N GLU A 23 24.09 14.24 3.32
CA GLU A 23 24.98 14.82 2.33
C GLU A 23 24.44 16.14 1.82
N GLU A 24 25.34 17.09 1.67
CA GLU A 24 25.11 18.30 0.90
C GLU A 24 25.70 18.09 -0.48
N ARG A 25 24.95 18.45 -1.51
CA ARG A 25 25.36 18.24 -2.89
C ARG A 25 25.08 19.47 -3.75
N TYR A 26 25.81 19.54 -4.85
CA TYR A 26 25.69 20.60 -5.86
C TYR A 26 25.44 20.00 -7.25
N ASP A 27 25.44 18.67 -7.35
CA ASP A 27 25.47 17.91 -8.57
C ASP A 27 24.68 16.59 -8.44
N LEU A 28 24.54 15.92 -9.58
CA LEU A 28 23.73 14.71 -9.76
C LEU A 28 24.48 13.40 -9.46
N GLY A 29 25.53 13.43 -8.63
CA GLY A 29 26.32 12.22 -8.35
C GLY A 29 25.50 11.08 -7.72
N ASP A 30 26.15 9.98 -7.38
CA ASP A 30 25.50 8.76 -6.83
C ASP A 30 25.04 8.93 -5.36
N ALA A 31 24.06 9.79 -5.10
CA ALA A 31 23.52 10.02 -3.78
C ALA A 31 22.59 8.86 -3.39
N GLN A 32 22.89 8.18 -2.29
CA GLN A 32 22.00 7.16 -1.71
C GLN A 32 21.44 7.57 -0.34
N LEU A 33 21.90 8.70 0.19
CA LEU A 33 21.56 9.20 1.51
C LEU A 33 20.62 10.42 1.38
N PRO A 34 19.89 10.81 2.45
CA PRO A 34 19.11 12.03 2.42
C PRO A 34 20.01 13.23 2.09
N VAL A 35 19.56 14.06 1.15
CA VAL A 35 20.31 15.21 0.65
C VAL A 35 19.63 16.51 1.10
N ILE A 36 20.44 17.49 1.47
CA ILE A 36 20.00 18.86 1.73
C ILE A 36 20.52 19.76 0.62
N LEU A 37 19.64 20.58 0.05
CA LEU A 37 19.91 21.59 -0.97
C LEU A 37 19.34 22.92 -0.54
N SER A 38 19.81 24.01 -1.13
CA SER A 38 19.25 25.34 -0.94
C SER A 38 19.06 26.11 -2.25
N ASP A 39 18.37 27.25 -2.15
CA ASP A 39 18.26 28.24 -3.22
C ASP A 39 19.62 28.81 -3.69
N THR A 40 20.67 28.69 -2.87
CA THR A 40 22.05 29.05 -3.26
C THR A 40 22.77 27.93 -4.00
N THR A 41 22.51 26.65 -3.70
CA THR A 41 23.21 25.51 -4.33
C THR A 41 22.52 24.99 -5.58
N ASP A 42 21.19 25.13 -5.65
CA ASP A 42 20.39 24.65 -6.78
C ASP A 42 19.32 25.70 -7.15
N PRO A 43 19.71 26.89 -7.65
CA PRO A 43 18.79 28.03 -7.82
C PRO A 43 17.56 27.73 -8.69
N THR A 44 17.66 26.75 -9.57
CA THR A 44 16.60 26.32 -10.49
C THR A 44 15.78 25.14 -9.97
N GLY A 45 16.20 24.47 -8.89
CA GLY A 45 15.57 23.26 -8.37
C GLY A 45 15.81 22.01 -9.23
N GLU A 46 16.65 22.07 -10.26
CA GLU A 46 16.86 20.97 -11.22
C GLU A 46 17.59 19.79 -10.58
N VAL A 47 18.58 20.05 -9.75
CA VAL A 47 19.33 19.00 -9.03
C VAL A 47 18.40 18.32 -8.04
N ALA A 48 17.64 19.10 -7.27
CA ALA A 48 16.66 18.62 -6.31
C ALA A 48 15.60 17.74 -6.97
N ASN A 49 15.07 18.19 -8.11
CA ASN A 49 14.10 17.44 -8.90
C ASN A 49 14.65 16.13 -9.43
N THR A 50 15.88 16.15 -9.94
CA THR A 50 16.50 14.95 -10.50
C THR A 50 16.83 13.93 -9.42
N LEU A 51 17.44 14.34 -8.31
CA LEU A 51 17.70 13.46 -7.17
C LEU A 51 16.39 12.88 -6.59
N ALA A 52 15.38 13.72 -6.43
CA ALA A 52 14.07 13.26 -6.00
C ALA A 52 13.45 12.28 -7.00
N SER A 53 13.66 12.46 -8.31
CA SER A 53 13.18 11.52 -9.33
C SER A 53 13.90 10.16 -9.30
N GLN A 54 15.10 10.09 -8.71
CA GLN A 54 15.86 8.86 -8.48
C GLN A 54 15.51 8.19 -7.15
N GLY A 55 14.55 8.75 -6.39
CA GLY A 55 14.10 8.22 -5.10
C GLY A 55 14.95 8.66 -3.90
N VAL A 56 15.85 9.63 -4.10
CA VAL A 56 16.62 10.25 -3.01
C VAL A 56 15.70 11.20 -2.25
N LEU A 57 15.75 11.13 -0.91
CA LEU A 57 14.99 12.04 -0.06
C LEU A 57 15.70 13.40 -0.02
N VAL A 58 15.02 14.45 -0.48
CA VAL A 58 15.60 15.80 -0.57
C VAL A 58 14.86 16.76 0.36
N LEU A 59 15.63 17.50 1.16
CA LEU A 59 15.19 18.69 1.89
C LEU A 59 15.75 19.93 1.19
N TYR A 60 14.87 20.83 0.80
CA TYR A 60 15.21 22.08 0.15
C TYR A 60 14.99 23.25 1.10
N LEU A 61 16.05 24.00 1.39
CA LEU A 61 16.04 25.17 2.26
C LEU A 61 16.02 26.43 1.41
N ALA A 62 15.00 27.27 1.55
CA ALA A 62 14.90 28.45 0.69
C ALA A 62 14.23 29.62 1.39
N TYR A 63 14.70 30.83 1.06
CA TYR A 63 13.90 32.02 1.34
C TYR A 63 12.67 32.03 0.44
N ASP A 64 12.87 31.77 -0.85
CA ASP A 64 11.80 31.59 -1.83
C ASP A 64 12.10 30.39 -2.74
N PRO A 65 11.37 29.27 -2.59
CA PRO A 65 11.66 28.06 -3.33
C PRO A 65 11.30 28.20 -4.83
N PRO A 66 12.04 27.55 -5.74
CA PRO A 66 11.68 27.48 -7.15
C PRO A 66 10.28 26.93 -7.37
N VAL A 67 9.54 27.53 -8.30
CA VAL A 67 8.12 27.21 -8.56
C VAL A 67 7.95 25.79 -9.13
N ASN A 68 9.01 25.24 -9.71
CA ASN A 68 9.08 23.94 -10.39
C ASN A 68 9.56 22.79 -9.48
N LEU A 69 9.71 23.00 -8.16
CA LEU A 69 10.10 21.89 -7.28
C LEU A 69 9.01 20.80 -7.25
N SER A 70 9.47 19.56 -7.36
CA SER A 70 8.63 18.37 -7.25
C SER A 70 7.93 18.33 -5.88
N PRO A 71 6.63 17.97 -5.82
CA PRO A 71 5.94 17.74 -4.56
C PRO A 71 6.54 16.65 -3.66
N SER A 72 7.46 15.83 -4.19
CA SER A 72 8.20 14.84 -3.42
C SER A 72 9.35 15.43 -2.60
N ILE A 73 9.71 16.70 -2.85
CA ILE A 73 10.78 17.42 -2.16
C ILE A 73 10.17 18.08 -0.91
N SER A 74 10.81 17.88 0.23
CA SER A 74 10.43 18.58 1.46
C SER A 74 11.02 19.98 1.42
N VAL A 75 10.23 21.02 1.69
CA VAL A 75 10.70 22.41 1.66
C VAL A 75 10.57 23.04 3.03
N LEU A 76 11.65 23.64 3.53
CA LEU A 76 11.60 24.55 4.68
C LEU A 76 11.82 25.97 4.17
N LYS A 77 10.73 26.76 4.18
CA LYS A 77 10.72 28.14 3.70
C LYS A 77 11.00 29.12 4.83
N GLY A 78 11.91 30.06 4.60
CA GLY A 78 12.20 31.17 5.51
C GLY A 78 13.64 31.65 5.41
N LYS A 79 13.89 32.89 5.85
CA LYS A 79 15.25 33.46 5.93
C LYS A 79 16.11 32.72 6.94
N GLU A 80 15.46 32.23 8.00
CA GLU A 80 16.07 31.49 9.11
C GLU A 80 15.25 30.24 9.36
N VAL A 81 15.94 29.10 9.43
CA VAL A 81 15.36 27.78 9.74
C VAL A 81 15.96 27.27 11.05
N ARG A 82 15.15 26.56 11.83
CA ARG A 82 15.60 26.01 13.11
C ARG A 82 16.27 24.66 12.89
N TRP A 83 17.44 24.45 13.52
CA TRP A 83 18.12 23.15 13.49
C TRP A 83 17.20 22.01 13.91
N GLU A 84 16.32 22.24 14.88
CA GLU A 84 15.39 21.24 15.39
C GLU A 84 14.41 20.74 14.29
N GLN A 85 14.06 21.59 13.31
CA GLN A 85 13.22 21.21 12.17
C GLN A 85 14.00 20.37 11.16
N ILE A 86 15.24 20.77 10.86
CA ILE A 86 16.15 20.03 9.97
C ILE A 86 16.45 18.66 10.58
N TYR A 87 16.82 18.63 11.86
CA TYR A 87 17.10 17.41 12.62
C TYR A 87 15.91 16.44 12.63
N ALA A 88 14.71 16.94 12.92
CA ALA A 88 13.50 16.11 12.89
C ALA A 88 13.23 15.53 11.50
N TRP A 89 13.49 16.31 10.44
CA TRP A 89 13.38 15.83 9.07
C TRP A 89 14.42 14.74 8.78
N ILE A 90 15.69 14.95 9.13
CA ILE A 90 16.76 13.97 8.88
C ILE A 90 16.44 12.65 9.59
N GLN A 91 16.03 12.69 10.87
CA GLN A 91 15.65 11.49 11.64
C GLN A 91 14.49 10.72 10.98
N SER A 92 13.45 11.44 10.55
CA SER A 92 12.32 10.85 9.82
C SER A 92 12.75 10.23 8.49
N SER A 93 13.66 10.87 7.76
CA SER A 93 14.19 10.40 6.48
C SER A 93 15.05 9.14 6.64
N VAL A 94 15.93 9.12 7.64
CA VAL A 94 16.76 7.95 7.98
C VAL A 94 15.87 6.78 8.41
N GLN A 95 14.91 7.01 9.30
CA GLN A 95 13.97 5.96 9.72
C GLN A 95 13.14 5.41 8.54
N ARG A 96 12.74 6.27 7.60
CA ARG A 96 12.10 5.82 6.34
C ARG A 96 13.03 4.98 5.49
N GLN A 97 14.31 5.35 5.35
CA GLN A 97 15.28 4.55 4.60
C GLN A 97 15.56 3.21 5.28
N GLU A 98 15.74 3.18 6.59
CA GLU A 98 15.91 1.94 7.36
C GLU A 98 14.68 1.05 7.27
N GLN A 99 13.47 1.61 7.35
CA GLN A 99 12.24 0.88 7.08
C GLN A 99 12.20 0.37 5.64
N LYS A 100 12.61 1.18 4.66
CA LYS A 100 12.67 0.75 3.26
C LYS A 100 13.63 -0.42 3.06
N GLN A 101 14.80 -0.38 3.69
CA GLN A 101 15.82 -1.44 3.64
C GLN A 101 15.35 -2.70 4.38
N HIS A 102 14.80 -2.53 5.59
CA HIS A 102 14.25 -3.63 6.38
C HIS A 102 13.12 -4.33 5.63
N ILE A 103 12.18 -3.56 5.05
CA ILE A 103 11.14 -4.10 4.19
C ILE A 103 11.80 -4.74 2.97
N ALA A 104 12.70 -4.10 2.22
CA ALA A 104 13.36 -4.74 1.07
C ALA A 104 14.03 -6.09 1.41
N HIS A 105 14.48 -6.29 2.65
CA HIS A 105 15.10 -7.53 3.12
C HIS A 105 14.12 -8.66 3.50
N LEU A 106 12.84 -8.40 3.80
CA LEU A 106 11.91 -9.52 4.04
C LEU A 106 11.51 -10.12 2.68
N ASN A 107 12.13 -11.24 2.33
CA ASN A 107 11.88 -12.01 1.12
C ASN A 107 10.53 -12.79 1.21
N VAL A 108 9.46 -12.08 1.53
CA VAL A 108 8.11 -12.64 1.75
C VAL A 108 7.29 -12.48 0.47
N LYS A 109 6.40 -13.43 0.18
CA LYS A 109 5.37 -13.28 -0.86
C LYS A 109 4.45 -12.13 -0.46
N ARG A 110 4.55 -11.00 -1.14
CA ARG A 110 3.98 -9.71 -0.69
C ARG A 110 2.92 -9.15 -1.59
N THR A 111 2.77 -9.73 -2.77
CA THR A 111 1.86 -9.22 -3.80
C THR A 111 0.72 -10.21 -4.04
N ILE A 112 -0.50 -9.76 -3.76
CA ILE A 112 -1.70 -10.58 -3.85
C ILE A 112 -2.64 -9.98 -4.88
N GLY A 113 -2.96 -10.74 -5.92
CA GLY A 113 -3.95 -10.37 -6.93
C GLY A 113 -5.32 -10.98 -6.65
N PHE A 114 -6.34 -10.14 -6.47
CA PHE A 114 -7.73 -10.58 -6.34
C PHE A 114 -8.46 -10.48 -7.67
N PHE A 115 -8.90 -11.62 -8.19
CA PHE A 115 -9.67 -11.74 -9.43
C PHE A 115 -11.06 -12.28 -9.17
N GLY A 116 -12.09 -11.56 -9.64
CA GLY A 116 -13.46 -12.06 -9.65
C GLY A 116 -13.73 -12.87 -10.91
N ILE A 117 -14.31 -14.06 -10.78
CA ILE A 117 -14.60 -14.96 -11.91
C ILE A 117 -15.73 -14.40 -12.82
N GLN A 118 -16.57 -13.54 -12.23
CA GLN A 118 -17.56 -12.72 -12.92
C GLN A 118 -17.79 -11.41 -12.14
N PRO A 119 -18.35 -10.37 -12.78
CA PRO A 119 -18.71 -9.14 -12.10
C PRO A 119 -19.65 -9.37 -10.91
N GLY A 120 -19.51 -8.54 -9.87
CA GLY A 120 -20.42 -8.54 -8.73
C GLY A 120 -20.17 -9.60 -7.66
N VAL A 121 -19.19 -10.51 -7.81
CA VAL A 121 -18.83 -11.51 -6.79
C VAL A 121 -18.11 -10.92 -5.57
N GLY A 122 -17.67 -9.66 -5.63
CA GLY A 122 -17.13 -8.93 -4.47
C GLY A 122 -15.61 -9.04 -4.27
N ALA A 123 -14.84 -9.42 -5.30
CA ALA A 123 -13.38 -9.51 -5.22
C ALA A 123 -12.72 -8.20 -4.73
N GLY A 124 -13.08 -7.06 -5.33
CA GLY A 124 -12.55 -5.76 -4.91
C GLY A 124 -12.96 -5.33 -3.50
N SER A 125 -14.15 -5.74 -3.03
CA SER A 125 -14.57 -5.48 -1.64
C SER A 125 -13.69 -6.24 -0.65
N ILE A 126 -13.37 -7.50 -0.93
CA ILE A 126 -12.48 -8.32 -0.11
C ILE A 126 -11.05 -7.76 -0.15
N ALA A 127 -10.51 -7.46 -1.33
CA ALA A 127 -9.17 -6.89 -1.51
C ALA A 127 -8.99 -5.59 -0.71
N ARG A 128 -9.95 -4.66 -0.83
CA ARG A 128 -9.94 -3.40 -0.09
C ARG A 128 -10.04 -3.60 1.41
N ALA A 129 -10.96 -4.46 1.87
CA ALA A 129 -11.13 -4.72 3.29
C ALA A 129 -9.92 -5.42 3.92
N LEU A 130 -9.31 -6.36 3.20
CA LEU A 130 -8.06 -7.00 3.60
C LEU A 130 -6.93 -5.98 3.72
N SER A 131 -6.84 -5.04 2.77
CA SER A 131 -5.84 -3.97 2.80
C SER A 131 -6.02 -3.05 4.02
N PHE A 132 -7.27 -2.69 4.30
CA PHE A 132 -7.63 -1.89 5.47
C PHE A 132 -7.33 -2.64 6.78
N TYR A 133 -7.73 -3.91 6.89
CA TYR A 133 -7.46 -4.76 8.04
C TYR A 133 -5.97 -4.93 8.31
N SER A 134 -5.18 -5.13 7.25
CA SER A 134 -3.73 -5.20 7.30
C SER A 134 -3.11 -3.92 7.89
N ALA A 135 -3.51 -2.75 7.37
CA ALA A 135 -3.05 -1.46 7.86
C ALA A 135 -3.45 -1.17 9.31
N MET A 136 -4.67 -1.53 9.71
CA MET A 136 -5.10 -1.47 11.13
C MET A 136 -4.24 -2.32 12.05
N ASN A 137 -3.69 -3.44 11.55
CA ASN A 137 -2.86 -4.36 12.32
C ASN A 137 -1.37 -4.01 12.32
N GLY A 138 -1.03 -2.78 11.90
CA GLY A 138 0.34 -2.26 11.97
C GLY A 138 1.19 -2.57 10.75
N LYS A 139 0.58 -3.04 9.64
CA LYS A 139 1.30 -3.37 8.41
C LYS A 139 1.21 -2.27 7.38
N LYS A 140 2.35 -1.80 6.90
CA LYS A 140 2.39 -0.79 5.83
C LYS A 140 1.91 -1.41 4.52
N THR A 141 0.71 -1.02 4.08
CA THR A 141 -0.05 -1.73 3.05
C THR A 141 -0.39 -0.80 1.89
N LEU A 142 -0.12 -1.25 0.66
CA LEU A 142 -0.54 -0.60 -0.57
C LEU A 142 -1.73 -1.36 -1.17
N TYR A 143 -2.86 -0.68 -1.31
CA TYR A 143 -4.00 -1.13 -2.11
C TYR A 143 -3.89 -0.55 -3.51
N ILE A 144 -3.93 -1.40 -4.54
CA ILE A 144 -3.87 -1.00 -5.94
C ILE A 144 -5.21 -1.33 -6.60
N ASP A 145 -5.93 -0.30 -7.02
CA ASP A 145 -7.19 -0.45 -7.74
C ASP A 145 -6.91 -0.52 -9.25
N MET A 146 -7.12 -1.68 -9.85
CA MET A 146 -6.91 -1.93 -11.29
C MET A 146 -8.23 -2.13 -12.03
N ASP A 147 -9.38 -1.87 -11.38
CA ASP A 147 -10.67 -1.82 -12.05
C ASP A 147 -10.82 -0.46 -12.77
N ILE A 148 -10.07 -0.30 -13.88
CA ILE A 148 -9.92 0.97 -14.59
C ILE A 148 -11.24 1.49 -15.18
N ARG A 149 -12.21 0.60 -15.43
CA ARG A 149 -13.53 0.96 -15.96
C ARG A 149 -14.45 1.48 -14.88
N PHE A 150 -14.31 0.95 -13.66
CA PHE A 150 -15.13 1.32 -12.51
C PHE A 150 -14.26 1.49 -11.25
N PRO A 151 -13.38 2.51 -11.22
CA PRO A 151 -12.48 2.72 -10.09
C PRO A 151 -13.28 3.00 -8.83
N LYS A 152 -12.97 2.28 -7.75
CA LYS A 152 -13.70 2.34 -6.47
C LYS A 152 -12.93 3.10 -5.41
N ALA A 153 -11.61 3.04 -5.43
CA ALA A 153 -10.76 3.65 -4.41
C ALA A 153 -10.98 5.16 -4.27
N PRO A 154 -11.05 5.96 -5.36
CA PRO A 154 -11.21 7.41 -5.22
C PRO A 154 -12.53 7.82 -4.58
N TYR A 155 -13.58 6.99 -4.69
CA TYR A 155 -14.91 7.29 -4.13
C TYR A 155 -15.13 6.70 -2.73
N LEU A 156 -14.56 5.51 -2.46
CA LEU A 156 -14.81 4.79 -1.21
C LEU A 156 -13.74 5.07 -0.15
N ILE A 157 -12.48 5.29 -0.56
CA ILE A 157 -11.37 5.67 0.33
C ILE A 157 -11.18 7.18 0.30
N GLY A 158 -11.49 7.84 -0.83
CA GLY A 158 -11.41 9.29 -0.96
C GLY A 158 -10.00 9.82 -1.24
N TYR A 159 -8.99 8.95 -1.36
CA TYR A 159 -7.64 9.35 -1.72
C TYR A 159 -7.59 9.64 -3.22
N LYS A 160 -7.33 10.90 -3.59
CA LYS A 160 -7.22 11.34 -4.98
C LYS A 160 -6.25 12.52 -5.13
N ASP A 161 -5.46 12.51 -6.20
CA ASP A 161 -4.64 13.63 -6.66
C ASP A 161 -4.60 13.56 -8.20
N SER A 162 -4.86 14.67 -8.89
CA SER A 162 -4.93 14.71 -10.35
C SER A 162 -3.57 14.51 -11.04
N ARG A 163 -2.45 14.62 -10.30
CA ARG A 163 -1.09 14.47 -10.81
C ARG A 163 -0.51 13.08 -10.57
N TYR A 164 -1.01 12.40 -9.55
CA TYR A 164 -0.43 11.17 -9.02
C TYR A 164 -1.45 10.03 -9.10
N THR A 165 -1.65 9.55 -10.32
CA THR A 165 -2.64 8.52 -10.65
C THR A 165 -1.96 7.27 -11.23
N LEU A 166 -2.70 6.17 -11.31
CA LEU A 166 -2.23 4.93 -11.93
C LEU A 166 -1.82 5.13 -13.39
N GLU A 167 -2.61 5.88 -14.16
CA GLU A 167 -2.33 6.26 -15.54
C GLU A 167 -1.00 7.00 -15.64
N GLY A 168 -0.82 8.04 -14.82
CA GLY A 168 0.41 8.83 -14.83
C GLY A 168 1.65 8.03 -14.42
N LEU A 169 1.51 6.99 -13.57
CA LEU A 169 2.62 6.09 -13.24
C LEU A 169 2.98 5.21 -14.44
N LEU A 170 1.98 4.69 -15.15
CA LEU A 170 2.17 3.85 -16.32
C LEU A 170 2.80 4.64 -17.47
N GLU A 171 2.33 5.86 -17.74
CA GLU A 171 2.96 6.75 -18.71
C GLU A 171 4.41 7.08 -18.34
N ALA A 172 4.68 7.30 -17.05
CA ALA A 172 6.05 7.54 -16.57
C ALA A 172 6.94 6.29 -16.74
N LEU A 173 6.39 5.09 -16.61
CA LEU A 173 7.10 3.82 -16.84
C LEU A 173 7.35 3.53 -18.33
N GLN A 174 6.48 4.02 -19.21
CA GLN A 174 6.65 3.95 -20.67
C GLN A 174 7.70 4.95 -21.17
N SER A 175 7.73 6.15 -20.58
CA SER A 175 8.61 7.26 -21.01
C SER A 175 9.97 7.29 -20.32
N LYS A 176 10.16 6.63 -19.17
CA LYS A 176 11.41 6.59 -18.40
C LYS A 176 11.68 5.18 -17.90
N GLU A 177 12.95 4.76 -17.87
CA GLU A 177 13.31 3.40 -17.41
C GLU A 177 12.99 3.16 -15.92
N ARG A 178 13.01 4.20 -15.07
CA ARG A 178 12.75 4.10 -13.60
C ARG A 178 12.17 5.40 -13.01
N PRO A 179 10.85 5.63 -13.06
CA PRO A 179 10.24 6.78 -12.40
C PRO A 179 10.26 6.63 -10.87
N ASN A 180 10.39 7.75 -10.13
CA ASN A 180 10.11 7.74 -8.70
C ASN A 180 8.62 7.42 -8.47
N MET A 181 8.35 6.27 -7.85
CA MET A 181 6.99 5.79 -7.59
C MET A 181 6.38 6.35 -6.30
N GLU A 182 7.18 6.81 -5.34
CA GLU A 182 6.70 7.28 -4.03
C GLU A 182 5.60 8.35 -4.09
N PRO A 183 5.62 9.31 -5.04
CA PRO A 183 4.56 10.29 -5.19
C PRO A 183 3.20 9.69 -5.52
N TYR A 184 3.18 8.64 -6.35
CA TYR A 184 1.99 7.94 -6.83
C TYR A 184 1.26 7.12 -5.76
N PHE A 185 1.96 6.76 -4.68
CA PHE A 185 1.33 6.09 -3.54
C PHE A 185 0.60 7.11 -2.67
N LEU A 186 -0.70 7.28 -2.91
CA LEU A 186 -1.57 8.22 -2.21
C LEU A 186 -1.74 7.84 -0.74
N HIS A 187 -1.83 8.85 0.11
CA HIS A 187 -1.98 8.72 1.56
C HIS A 187 -2.80 9.90 2.09
N LYS A 188 -3.54 9.73 3.20
CA LYS A 188 -4.36 10.81 3.77
C LYS A 188 -3.58 12.09 4.07
N SER A 189 -2.29 12.00 4.41
CA SER A 189 -1.46 13.19 4.66
C SER A 189 -1.14 14.01 3.41
N LYS A 190 -1.35 13.44 2.21
CA LYS A 190 -1.16 14.12 0.92
C LYS A 190 -2.46 14.79 0.44
N MET A 191 -3.57 14.57 1.13
CA MET A 191 -4.86 15.14 0.73
C MET A 191 -4.87 16.62 1.10
N GLY A 192 -5.06 17.48 0.09
CA GLY A 192 -5.07 18.95 0.23
C GLY A 192 -6.28 19.48 0.99
N GLN A 193 -6.74 20.70 0.67
CA GLN A 193 -7.91 21.32 1.30
C GLN A 193 -9.16 20.44 1.11
N VAL A 194 -9.49 19.64 2.13
CA VAL A 194 -10.65 18.75 2.15
C VAL A 194 -11.77 19.31 3.03
N SER A 195 -13.01 18.94 2.72
CA SER A 195 -14.16 19.30 3.56
C SER A 195 -14.01 18.72 4.97
N LYS A 196 -14.67 19.33 5.96
CA LYS A 196 -14.67 18.83 7.35
C LYS A 196 -15.14 17.36 7.43
N GLN A 197 -16.16 16.99 6.65
CA GLN A 197 -16.67 15.62 6.61
C GLN A 197 -15.62 14.63 6.10
N LEU A 198 -14.89 15.00 5.04
CA LEU A 198 -13.84 14.15 4.47
C LEU A 198 -12.63 14.07 5.41
N ALA A 199 -12.27 15.15 6.10
CA ALA A 199 -11.26 15.14 7.14
C ALA A 199 -11.60 14.17 8.29
N GLU A 200 -12.86 14.17 8.77
CA GLU A 200 -13.33 13.22 9.79
C GLU A 200 -13.34 11.77 9.27
N HIS A 201 -13.65 11.55 7.99
CA HIS A 201 -13.53 10.24 7.37
C HIS A 201 -12.06 9.76 7.37
N PHE A 202 -11.12 10.62 6.97
CA PHE A 202 -9.69 10.26 6.94
C PHE A 202 -9.09 9.98 8.32
N LYS A 203 -9.63 10.57 9.40
CA LYS A 203 -9.24 10.21 10.77
C LYS A 203 -9.53 8.75 11.10
N LYS A 204 -10.55 8.14 10.49
CA LYS A 204 -10.91 6.73 10.67
C LYS A 204 -10.04 5.78 9.84
N LEU A 205 -9.32 6.29 8.84
CA LEU A 205 -8.44 5.49 8.02
C LEU A 205 -7.06 5.33 8.71
N PRO A 206 -6.47 4.13 8.71
CA PRO A 206 -5.17 3.89 9.33
C PRO A 206 -4.04 4.62 8.60
N ASP A 207 -3.03 5.11 9.35
CA ASP A 207 -1.84 5.81 8.80
C ASP A 207 -0.95 4.94 7.92
N LEU A 208 -1.14 3.62 7.97
CA LEU A 208 -0.34 2.64 7.24
C LEU A 208 -1.01 2.16 5.94
N LEU A 209 -2.15 2.75 5.57
CA LEU A 209 -2.85 2.44 4.32
C LEU A 209 -2.48 3.45 3.23
N TYR A 210 -2.00 2.93 2.12
CA TYR A 210 -1.68 3.68 0.91
C TYR A 210 -2.51 3.16 -0.25
N VAL A 211 -2.75 4.02 -1.23
CA VAL A 211 -3.56 3.71 -2.40
C VAL A 211 -2.82 4.10 -3.67
N LEU A 212 -2.85 3.23 -4.66
CA LEU A 212 -2.59 3.59 -6.06
C LEU A 212 -3.89 3.30 -6.83
N SER A 213 -4.44 4.30 -7.51
CA SER A 213 -5.70 4.17 -8.21
C SER A 213 -5.76 5.01 -9.48
N PRO A 214 -6.68 4.69 -10.40
CA PRO A 214 -7.04 5.55 -11.51
C PRO A 214 -7.46 6.92 -11.04
N SER A 215 -7.42 7.89 -11.96
CA SER A 215 -7.97 9.21 -11.72
C SER A 215 -9.47 9.13 -11.38
N ALA A 216 -9.93 9.99 -10.48
CA ALA A 216 -11.37 10.17 -10.23
C ALA A 216 -12.05 11.05 -11.28
N ASP A 217 -11.23 11.83 -12.00
CA ASP A 217 -11.68 12.94 -12.85
C ASP A 217 -11.52 12.61 -14.34
N LEU A 218 -10.66 11.65 -14.69
CA LEU A 218 -10.48 11.18 -16.06
C LEU A 218 -11.30 9.91 -16.28
N GLY A 219 -11.93 9.81 -17.45
CA GLY A 219 -12.60 8.58 -17.88
C GLY A 219 -11.61 7.50 -18.29
N PHE A 220 -12.07 6.24 -18.35
CA PHE A 220 -11.24 5.09 -18.72
C PHE A 220 -10.61 5.24 -20.12
N GLU A 221 -11.22 6.04 -21.00
CA GLU A 221 -10.74 6.34 -22.34
C GLU A 221 -9.40 7.10 -22.36
N TYR A 222 -9.00 7.69 -21.23
CA TYR A 222 -7.71 8.36 -21.05
C TYR A 222 -6.66 7.44 -20.40
N PHE A 223 -6.99 6.17 -20.13
CA PHE A 223 -6.03 5.20 -19.62
C PHE A 223 -4.98 4.89 -20.70
N PRO A 224 -3.67 4.84 -20.37
CA PRO A 224 -2.62 4.67 -21.37
C PRO A 224 -2.75 3.33 -22.09
N THR A 225 -2.52 3.36 -23.40
CA THR A 225 -2.46 2.13 -24.19
C THR A 225 -1.16 1.40 -23.86
N LEU A 226 -1.27 0.21 -23.28
CA LEU A 226 -0.13 -0.63 -22.90
C LEU A 226 0.27 -1.63 -24.00
N GLY A 227 -0.34 -1.52 -25.18
CA GLY A 227 -0.16 -2.47 -26.29
C GLY A 227 -0.96 -3.75 -26.10
N THR A 228 -0.65 -4.77 -26.90
CA THR A 228 -1.29 -6.09 -26.86
C THR A 228 -0.34 -7.23 -26.46
N ASP A 229 0.97 -6.95 -26.36
CA ASP A 229 1.95 -7.93 -25.91
C ASP A 229 1.84 -8.14 -24.40
N LEU A 230 1.26 -9.28 -24.02
CA LEU A 230 1.07 -9.63 -22.61
C LEU A 230 2.38 -9.65 -21.82
N ASN A 231 3.53 -9.98 -22.42
CA ASN A 231 4.81 -9.98 -21.73
C ASN A 231 5.27 -8.56 -21.41
N GLU A 232 5.13 -7.62 -22.35
CA GLU A 232 5.45 -6.21 -22.12
C GLU A 232 4.58 -5.62 -21.01
N ILE A 233 3.27 -5.88 -21.06
CA ILE A 233 2.32 -5.44 -20.02
C ILE A 233 2.68 -6.05 -18.66
N THR A 234 3.05 -7.33 -18.64
CA THR A 234 3.51 -8.02 -17.43
C THR A 234 4.77 -7.37 -16.87
N ASP A 235 5.69 -6.91 -17.71
CA ASP A 235 6.91 -6.26 -17.26
C ASP A 235 6.64 -4.86 -16.67
N TYR A 236 5.66 -4.11 -17.18
CA TYR A 236 5.18 -2.88 -16.50
C TYR A 236 4.61 -3.21 -15.10
N MET A 237 3.79 -4.25 -14.98
CA MET A 237 3.23 -4.67 -13.67
C MET A 237 4.32 -5.12 -12.70
N LYS A 238 5.33 -5.86 -13.17
CA LYS A 238 6.49 -6.23 -12.35
C LYS A 238 7.26 -4.99 -11.91
N LYS A 239 7.47 -4.00 -12.78
CA LYS A 239 8.14 -2.74 -12.39
C LYS A 239 7.38 -2.03 -11.27
N ILE A 240 6.04 -1.98 -11.33
CA ILE A 240 5.21 -1.43 -10.24
C ILE A 240 5.39 -2.24 -8.95
N VAL A 241 5.33 -3.56 -9.03
CA VAL A 241 5.54 -4.45 -7.87
C VAL A 241 6.92 -4.24 -7.25
N GLU A 242 7.98 -4.29 -8.04
CA GLU A 242 9.37 -4.14 -7.57
C GLU A 242 9.63 -2.73 -7.04
N GLY A 243 9.08 -1.69 -7.67
CA GLY A 243 9.18 -0.32 -7.17
C GLY A 243 8.37 -0.07 -5.89
N ALA A 244 7.30 -0.83 -5.65
CA ALA A 244 6.50 -0.74 -4.42
C ALA A 244 7.08 -1.57 -3.26
N LYS A 245 7.75 -2.70 -3.54
CA LYS A 245 8.30 -3.61 -2.52
C LYS A 245 9.16 -2.95 -1.44
N PRO A 246 10.02 -1.95 -1.72
CA PRO A 246 10.77 -1.26 -0.67
C PRO A 246 9.89 -0.50 0.32
N PHE A 247 8.67 -0.11 -0.06
CA PHE A 247 7.85 0.81 0.73
C PHE A 247 6.78 0.11 1.57
N PHE A 248 6.40 -1.10 1.18
CA PHE A 248 5.21 -1.79 1.69
C PHE A 248 5.51 -3.21 2.11
N GLU A 249 4.95 -3.60 3.24
CA GLU A 249 4.93 -4.98 3.70
C GLU A 249 3.92 -5.81 2.91
N ASN A 250 2.80 -5.22 2.50
CA ASN A 250 1.75 -5.89 1.74
C ASN A 250 1.32 -5.03 0.54
N ILE A 251 1.21 -5.63 -0.65
CA ILE A 251 0.73 -5.00 -1.88
C ILE A 251 -0.45 -5.83 -2.39
N ILE A 252 -1.63 -5.23 -2.43
CA ILE A 252 -2.88 -5.94 -2.73
C ILE A 252 -3.52 -5.31 -3.96
N PHE A 253 -3.62 -6.07 -5.03
CA PHE A 253 -4.28 -5.67 -6.27
C PHE A 253 -5.75 -6.09 -6.23
N SER A 254 -6.64 -5.14 -6.51
CA SER A 254 -8.03 -5.38 -6.88
C SER A 254 -8.17 -5.23 -8.38
N MET A 255 -8.76 -6.21 -9.06
CA MET A 255 -8.96 -6.18 -10.50
C MET A 255 -10.44 -6.29 -10.86
N GLY A 256 -10.76 -5.98 -12.12
CA GLY A 256 -12.05 -6.33 -12.70
C GLY A 256 -12.22 -7.86 -12.85
N SER A 257 -13.25 -8.26 -13.58
CA SER A 257 -13.60 -9.68 -13.78
C SER A 257 -13.49 -10.13 -15.24
N ASP A 258 -13.02 -9.26 -16.11
CA ASP A 258 -12.82 -9.54 -17.53
C ASP A 258 -11.53 -10.36 -17.70
N PRO A 259 -11.61 -11.64 -18.10
CA PRO A 259 -10.44 -12.53 -18.13
C PRO A 259 -9.64 -12.42 -19.42
N ASP A 260 -10.17 -11.75 -20.43
CA ASP A 260 -9.56 -11.44 -21.71
C ASP A 260 -8.86 -10.07 -21.71
N GLU A 261 -9.02 -9.30 -20.64
CA GLU A 261 -8.34 -8.02 -20.44
C GLU A 261 -6.84 -8.26 -20.14
N PRO A 262 -5.91 -7.89 -21.05
CA PRO A 262 -4.49 -8.19 -20.90
C PRO A 262 -3.87 -7.62 -19.62
N LEU A 263 -4.40 -6.49 -19.13
CA LEU A 263 -3.96 -5.89 -17.88
C LEU A 263 -4.21 -6.82 -16.67
N HIS A 264 -5.40 -7.43 -16.58
CA HIS A 264 -5.71 -8.37 -15.49
C HIS A 264 -4.81 -9.61 -15.54
N LEU A 265 -4.56 -10.14 -16.73
CA LEU A 265 -3.65 -11.27 -16.94
C LEU A 265 -2.21 -10.92 -16.51
N ALA A 266 -1.73 -9.74 -16.89
CA ALA A 266 -0.41 -9.24 -16.54
C ALA A 266 -0.22 -9.09 -15.02
N ILE A 267 -1.22 -8.53 -14.32
CA ILE A 267 -1.20 -8.40 -12.85
C ILE A 267 -1.13 -9.78 -12.21
N LEU A 268 -1.97 -10.73 -12.65
CA LEU A 268 -1.95 -12.09 -12.13
C LEU A 268 -0.59 -12.77 -12.35
N ARG A 269 0.06 -12.56 -13.50
CA ARG A 269 1.41 -13.06 -13.76
C ARG A 269 2.48 -12.40 -12.87
N ALA A 270 2.32 -11.12 -12.53
CA ALA A 270 3.26 -10.38 -11.69
C ALA A 270 3.11 -10.62 -10.18
N CYS A 271 1.95 -11.10 -9.71
CA CYS A 271 1.72 -11.34 -8.28
C CYS A 271 2.34 -12.66 -7.77
N ASP A 272 2.78 -12.66 -6.51
CA ASP A 272 3.29 -13.85 -5.81
C ASP A 272 2.16 -14.82 -5.44
N GLN A 273 0.98 -14.27 -5.14
CA GLN A 273 -0.22 -15.00 -4.78
C GLN A 273 -1.42 -14.53 -5.61
N ARG A 274 -2.30 -15.48 -5.94
CA ARG A 274 -3.54 -15.24 -6.67
C ARG A 274 -4.72 -15.71 -5.85
N VAL A 275 -5.74 -14.88 -5.77
CA VAL A 275 -6.99 -15.18 -5.08
C VAL A 275 -8.12 -15.08 -6.10
N PHE A 276 -8.78 -16.21 -6.35
CA PHE A 276 -9.92 -16.31 -7.24
C PHE A 276 -11.20 -16.25 -6.41
N VAL A 277 -12.04 -15.27 -6.69
CA VAL A 277 -13.27 -15.03 -5.96
C VAL A 277 -14.46 -15.40 -6.83
N THR A 278 -15.35 -16.20 -6.25
CA THR A 278 -16.65 -16.55 -6.83
C THR A 278 -17.73 -16.38 -5.76
N ASP A 279 -19.00 -16.53 -6.15
CA ASP A 279 -20.10 -16.67 -5.22
C ASP A 279 -20.81 -18.01 -5.42
N THR A 280 -21.93 -18.19 -4.74
CA THR A 280 -22.72 -19.43 -4.79
C THR A 280 -23.74 -19.43 -5.93
N SER A 281 -23.71 -18.45 -6.84
CA SER A 281 -24.63 -18.46 -7.98
C SER A 281 -24.28 -19.62 -8.92
N PRO A 282 -25.28 -20.38 -9.41
CA PRO A 282 -25.03 -21.51 -10.30
C PRO A 282 -24.25 -21.14 -11.56
N SER A 283 -24.44 -19.92 -12.07
CA SER A 283 -23.69 -19.40 -13.22
C SER A 283 -22.21 -19.19 -12.88
N ALA A 284 -21.88 -18.56 -11.75
CA ALA A 284 -20.49 -18.31 -11.36
C ALA A 284 -19.74 -19.61 -11.12
N VAL A 285 -20.37 -20.52 -10.38
CA VAL A 285 -19.79 -21.82 -10.01
C VAL A 285 -19.50 -22.65 -11.26
N ARG A 286 -20.41 -22.69 -12.24
CA ARG A 286 -20.18 -23.40 -13.52
C ARG A 286 -19.17 -22.71 -14.42
N LEU A 287 -19.08 -21.38 -14.37
CA LEU A 287 -18.15 -20.59 -15.17
C LEU A 287 -16.71 -20.72 -14.63
N PHE A 288 -16.54 -21.02 -13.35
CA PHE A 288 -15.25 -21.06 -12.67
C PHE A 288 -14.20 -21.93 -13.37
N PRO A 289 -14.43 -23.23 -13.66
CA PRO A 289 -13.39 -24.07 -14.29
C PRO A 289 -12.99 -23.56 -15.67
N GLN A 290 -13.97 -23.02 -16.43
CA GLN A 290 -13.71 -22.47 -17.77
C GLN A 290 -12.82 -21.23 -17.70
N ARG A 291 -13.06 -20.35 -16.71
CA ARG A 291 -12.26 -19.14 -16.49
C ARG A 291 -10.86 -19.48 -15.99
N ILE A 292 -10.72 -20.39 -15.04
CA ILE A 292 -9.41 -20.85 -14.58
C ILE A 292 -8.59 -21.44 -15.74
N LYS A 293 -9.20 -22.30 -16.55
CA LYS A 293 -8.53 -22.86 -17.73
C LYS A 293 -8.11 -21.80 -18.74
N LEU A 294 -8.92 -20.76 -18.94
CA LEU A 294 -8.55 -19.63 -19.80
C LEU A 294 -7.32 -18.89 -19.24
N LEU A 295 -7.26 -18.65 -17.93
CA LEU A 295 -6.10 -18.03 -17.26
C LEU A 295 -4.84 -18.91 -17.39
N GLU A 296 -4.97 -20.23 -17.21
CA GLU A 296 -3.86 -21.18 -17.41
C GLU A 296 -3.31 -21.10 -18.84
N ASN A 297 -4.20 -21.10 -19.84
CA ASN A 297 -3.81 -21.04 -21.25
C ASN A 297 -3.11 -19.73 -21.63
N THR A 298 -3.32 -18.65 -20.88
CA THR A 298 -2.64 -17.35 -21.07
C THR A 298 -1.35 -17.22 -20.24
N GLY A 299 -0.93 -18.30 -19.59
CA GLY A 299 0.32 -18.34 -18.82
C GLY A 299 0.22 -17.73 -17.43
N VAL A 300 -0.99 -17.52 -16.91
CA VAL A 300 -1.19 -17.19 -15.49
C VAL A 300 -0.92 -18.45 -14.66
N PRO A 301 0.00 -18.43 -13.68
CA PRO A 301 0.23 -19.58 -12.82
C PRO A 301 -0.93 -19.69 -11.84
N VAL A 302 -1.84 -20.63 -12.09
CA VAL A 302 -2.99 -20.83 -11.21
C VAL A 302 -2.69 -21.84 -10.10
N GLU A 303 -1.70 -22.72 -10.25
CA GLU A 303 -1.29 -23.65 -9.18
C GLU A 303 -0.97 -22.91 -7.88
N GLY A 304 -1.45 -23.41 -6.75
CA GLY A 304 -1.35 -22.74 -5.45
C GLY A 304 -2.24 -21.49 -5.29
N GLY A 305 -3.00 -21.10 -6.32
CA GLY A 305 -4.01 -20.06 -6.22
C GLY A 305 -5.11 -20.42 -5.22
N GLN A 306 -5.52 -19.45 -4.42
CA GLN A 306 -6.51 -19.62 -3.37
C GLN A 306 -7.91 -19.32 -3.92
N VAL A 307 -8.92 -20.01 -3.41
CA VAL A 307 -10.31 -19.82 -3.84
C VAL A 307 -11.14 -19.28 -2.68
N ILE A 308 -11.88 -18.21 -2.93
CA ILE A 308 -12.83 -17.64 -1.97
C ILE A 308 -14.24 -17.76 -2.53
N ILE A 309 -15.14 -18.38 -1.76
CA ILE A 309 -16.58 -18.27 -1.99
C ILE A 309 -17.10 -17.11 -1.15
N ASN A 310 -17.58 -16.08 -1.81
CA ASN A 310 -18.23 -14.93 -1.19
C ASN A 310 -19.76 -15.08 -1.15
N LYS A 311 -20.40 -14.32 -0.26
CA LYS A 311 -21.85 -14.29 -0.05
C LYS A 311 -22.43 -15.66 0.29
N LEU A 312 -21.67 -16.48 1.02
CA LEU A 312 -22.09 -17.83 1.39
C LEU A 312 -23.36 -17.77 2.28
N PRO A 313 -24.46 -18.45 1.90
CA PRO A 313 -25.62 -18.61 2.76
C PRO A 313 -25.30 -19.52 3.96
N GLU A 314 -25.90 -19.26 5.13
CA GLU A 314 -25.61 -19.97 6.39
C GLU A 314 -25.74 -21.50 6.31
N LYS A 315 -26.61 -22.02 5.44
CA LYS A 315 -26.95 -23.46 5.35
C LYS A 315 -26.51 -24.10 4.03
N MET A 316 -25.38 -23.66 3.47
CA MET A 316 -24.86 -24.23 2.23
C MET A 316 -23.76 -25.26 2.49
N ASN A 317 -23.85 -26.42 1.84
CA ASN A 317 -22.78 -27.41 1.85
C ASN A 317 -21.72 -27.05 0.80
N ILE A 318 -20.54 -26.64 1.27
CA ILE A 318 -19.42 -26.20 0.43
C ILE A 318 -18.89 -27.34 -0.45
N ALA A 319 -18.93 -28.60 0.02
CA ALA A 319 -18.42 -29.74 -0.74
C ALA A 319 -19.13 -29.93 -2.09
N ILE A 320 -20.43 -29.63 -2.14
CA ILE A 320 -21.20 -29.68 -3.38
C ILE A 320 -20.70 -28.60 -4.35
N ILE A 321 -20.36 -27.41 -3.83
CA ILE A 321 -19.84 -26.32 -4.66
C ILE A 321 -18.42 -26.66 -5.15
N GLU A 322 -17.56 -27.20 -4.29
CA GLU A 322 -16.21 -27.64 -4.65
C GLU A 322 -16.18 -28.66 -5.81
N GLU A 323 -17.15 -29.57 -5.87
CA GLU A 323 -17.32 -30.51 -6.98
C GLU A 323 -17.49 -29.76 -8.31
N PHE A 324 -18.35 -28.74 -8.35
CA PHE A 324 -18.56 -27.94 -9.55
C PHE A 324 -17.39 -27.01 -9.86
N LEU A 325 -16.71 -26.46 -8.84
CA LEU A 325 -15.52 -25.64 -9.01
C LEU A 325 -14.32 -26.47 -9.50
N GLN A 326 -14.36 -27.80 -9.33
CA GLN A 326 -13.25 -28.73 -9.56
C GLN A 326 -12.00 -28.32 -8.78
N ARG A 327 -12.20 -27.71 -7.60
CA ARG A 327 -11.15 -27.10 -6.81
C ARG A 327 -11.61 -26.91 -5.37
N SER A 328 -10.69 -27.11 -4.42
CA SER A 328 -10.96 -26.84 -3.01
C SER A 328 -11.11 -25.34 -2.74
N VAL A 329 -12.04 -25.02 -1.86
CA VAL A 329 -12.29 -23.67 -1.37
C VAL A 329 -11.36 -23.41 -0.20
N THR A 330 -10.60 -22.32 -0.27
CA THR A 330 -9.68 -21.94 0.79
C THR A 330 -10.38 -21.19 1.90
N TYR A 331 -11.18 -20.19 1.54
CA TYR A 331 -11.88 -19.34 2.50
C TYR A 331 -13.32 -19.14 2.05
N THR A 332 -14.17 -18.81 3.03
CA THR A 332 -15.56 -18.44 2.78
C THR A 332 -15.86 -17.12 3.43
N VAL A 333 -16.60 -16.27 2.74
CA VAL A 333 -17.14 -15.03 3.29
C VAL A 333 -18.66 -15.16 3.33
N PRO A 334 -19.29 -15.12 4.51
CA PRO A 334 -20.73 -15.25 4.64
C PRO A 334 -21.44 -14.05 4.01
N TYR A 335 -22.70 -14.22 3.61
CA TYR A 335 -23.55 -13.10 3.27
C TYR A 335 -23.70 -12.16 4.48
N ASP A 336 -23.41 -10.88 4.28
CA ASP A 336 -23.53 -9.87 5.32
C ASP A 336 -24.69 -8.90 5.01
N PRO A 337 -25.80 -8.95 5.78
CA PRO A 337 -26.96 -8.09 5.55
C PRO A 337 -26.69 -6.61 5.86
N GLN A 338 -25.64 -6.29 6.61
CA GLN A 338 -25.28 -4.91 6.97
C GLN A 338 -24.26 -4.29 6.01
N MET A 339 -23.74 -5.07 5.05
CA MET A 339 -22.69 -4.63 4.13
C MET A 339 -22.99 -3.27 3.50
N ILE A 340 -24.14 -3.12 2.85
CA ILE A 340 -24.51 -1.87 2.16
C ILE A 340 -24.63 -0.70 3.13
N THR A 341 -25.26 -0.93 4.29
CA THR A 341 -25.41 0.08 5.33
C THR A 341 -24.06 0.57 5.85
N GLU A 342 -23.11 -0.34 6.07
CA GLU A 342 -21.77 -0.01 6.58
C GLU A 342 -20.91 0.68 5.52
N ILE A 343 -20.98 0.25 4.26
CA ILE A 343 -20.30 0.95 3.15
C ILE A 343 -20.81 2.39 2.99
N HIS A 344 -22.12 2.63 3.12
CA HIS A 344 -22.65 4.00 3.10
C HIS A 344 -22.17 4.87 4.27
N LYS A 345 -21.77 4.26 5.38
CA LYS A 345 -21.12 4.95 6.51
C LYS A 345 -19.59 5.07 6.33
N LEU A 346 -19.08 4.66 5.16
CA LEU A 346 -17.67 4.59 4.82
C LEU A 346 -16.86 3.66 5.74
N ASN A 347 -17.51 2.64 6.30
CA ASN A 347 -16.83 1.55 7.01
C ASN A 347 -16.39 0.49 6.00
N LEU A 348 -15.09 0.48 5.68
CA LEU A 348 -14.53 -0.37 4.62
C LEU A 348 -14.53 -1.87 4.96
N LEU A 349 -14.71 -2.23 6.24
CA LEU A 349 -14.82 -3.62 6.73
C LEU A 349 -16.24 -4.18 6.70
N GLY A 350 -17.23 -3.42 6.20
CA GLY A 350 -18.61 -3.90 6.14
C GLY A 350 -19.20 -4.19 7.52
N GLY A 351 -20.11 -5.17 7.58
CA GLY A 351 -20.66 -5.65 8.85
C GLY A 351 -19.76 -6.68 9.53
N LYS A 352 -20.18 -7.13 10.72
CA LYS A 352 -19.37 -8.02 11.56
C LYS A 352 -19.07 -9.38 10.92
N SER A 353 -20.02 -9.91 10.13
CA SER A 353 -19.86 -11.21 9.49
C SER A 353 -18.80 -11.14 8.40
N PHE A 354 -18.81 -10.07 7.60
CA PHE A 354 -17.77 -9.81 6.61
C PHE A 354 -16.43 -9.53 7.28
N GLU A 355 -16.38 -8.64 8.27
CA GLU A 355 -15.16 -8.29 9.02
C GLU A 355 -14.48 -9.53 9.64
N SER A 356 -15.25 -10.42 10.27
CA SER A 356 -14.71 -11.65 10.86
C SER A 356 -14.06 -12.55 9.82
N ALA A 357 -14.68 -12.70 8.64
CA ALA A 357 -14.13 -13.49 7.55
C ALA A 357 -12.87 -12.85 6.96
N ILE A 358 -12.82 -11.52 6.86
CA ILE A 358 -11.60 -10.80 6.46
C ILE A 358 -10.46 -11.05 7.45
N GLY A 359 -10.73 -11.10 8.75
CA GLY A 359 -9.74 -11.45 9.76
C GLY A 359 -9.14 -12.85 9.57
N GLU A 360 -9.94 -13.83 9.16
CA GLU A 360 -9.47 -15.20 8.85
C GLU A 360 -8.64 -15.25 7.57
N ILE A 361 -9.09 -14.55 6.54
CA ILE A 361 -8.33 -14.39 5.29
C ILE A 361 -6.99 -13.70 5.58
N ALA A 362 -6.97 -12.70 6.47
CA ALA A 362 -5.76 -11.99 6.86
C ALA A 362 -4.78 -12.88 7.66
N GLU A 363 -5.28 -13.73 8.55
CA GLU A 363 -4.45 -14.70 9.28
C GLU A 363 -3.77 -15.68 8.30
N GLY A 364 -4.52 -16.22 7.35
CA GLY A 364 -3.99 -17.21 6.42
C GLY A 364 -3.14 -16.63 5.28
N LEU A 365 -3.52 -15.50 4.69
CA LEU A 365 -2.78 -14.89 3.56
C LEU A 365 -1.63 -13.98 4.00
N LEU A 366 -1.79 -13.26 5.11
CA LEU A 366 -0.85 -12.22 5.54
C LEU A 366 -0.11 -12.59 6.85
N GLY A 367 -0.43 -13.73 7.47
CA GLY A 367 0.17 -14.13 8.75
C GLY A 367 -0.21 -13.21 9.91
N LEU A 368 -1.36 -12.52 9.83
CA LEU A 368 -1.81 -11.59 10.86
C LEU A 368 -2.55 -12.32 11.98
N GLU A 369 -2.01 -12.30 13.20
CA GLU A 369 -2.69 -12.88 14.36
C GLU A 369 -3.98 -12.11 14.70
N LYS A 370 -5.10 -12.82 14.90
CA LYS A 370 -6.36 -12.24 15.41
C LYS A 370 -6.13 -11.46 16.72
N GLU A 371 -6.76 -10.28 16.85
CA GLU A 371 -6.69 -9.45 18.07
C GLU A 371 -7.00 -10.21 19.37
N ALA A 372 -7.93 -11.18 19.33
CA ALA A 372 -8.26 -12.03 20.48
C ALA A 372 -7.04 -12.85 20.98
N LYS A 373 -6.26 -13.44 20.06
CA LYS A 373 -5.01 -14.15 20.40
C LYS A 373 -3.95 -13.20 20.91
N ARG A 374 -3.85 -11.97 20.38
CA ARG A 374 -2.95 -10.92 20.91
C ARG A 374 -3.33 -10.50 22.33
N ARG A 375 -4.63 -10.37 22.66
CA ARG A 375 -5.12 -10.08 24.02
C ARG A 375 -4.88 -11.24 24.99
N GLU A 376 -5.02 -12.49 24.55
CA GLU A 376 -4.65 -13.66 25.35
C GLU A 376 -3.13 -13.80 25.54
N ALA A 377 -2.32 -13.51 24.53
CA ALA A 377 -0.87 -13.56 24.61
C ALA A 377 -0.30 -12.44 25.50
N SER A 378 -0.87 -11.23 25.41
CA SER A 378 -0.51 -10.10 26.27
C SER A 378 -0.98 -10.29 27.72
N SER A 379 -2.16 -10.87 27.95
CA SER A 379 -2.60 -11.25 29.31
C SER A 379 -1.78 -12.40 29.90
N LYS A 380 -1.34 -13.39 29.10
CA LYS A 380 -0.40 -14.44 29.55
C LYS A 380 1.00 -13.90 29.85
N LYS A 381 1.50 -12.91 29.09
CA LYS A 381 2.76 -12.20 29.38
C LYS A 381 2.66 -11.35 30.65
N ALA A 382 1.54 -10.65 30.86
CA ALA A 382 1.28 -9.90 32.09
C ALA A 382 1.13 -10.81 33.32
N GLY A 383 0.49 -11.99 33.16
CA GLY A 383 0.36 -12.99 34.22
C GLY A 383 1.69 -13.64 34.63
N ARG A 384 2.63 -13.82 33.71
CA ARG A 384 4.00 -14.32 34.02
C ARG A 384 4.88 -13.27 34.71
N GLY A 385 4.68 -11.98 34.46
CA GLY A 385 5.38 -10.90 35.17
C GLY A 385 4.92 -10.69 36.61
N SER A 386 3.64 -10.99 36.90
CA SER A 386 3.03 -10.89 38.23
C SER A 386 3.49 -12.00 39.20
N LEU A 387 3.70 -13.23 38.69
CA LEU A 387 4.16 -14.35 39.50
C LEU A 387 5.64 -14.24 39.90
N LEU A 388 6.49 -13.58 39.12
CA LEU A 388 7.90 -13.39 39.48
C LEU A 388 8.14 -12.22 40.45
N SER A 389 7.25 -11.23 40.51
CA SER A 389 7.35 -10.12 41.49
C SER A 389 6.77 -10.46 42.87
N GLN A 390 5.94 -11.49 42.98
CA GLN A 390 5.42 -11.97 44.27
C GLN A 390 6.36 -12.96 44.97
N PHE A 391 7.27 -13.62 44.26
CA PHE A 391 8.25 -14.54 44.87
C PHE A 391 9.54 -13.87 45.37
N SER A 392 9.77 -12.59 45.06
CA SER A 392 10.94 -11.84 45.56
C SER A 392 10.72 -11.11 46.90
N LEU A 393 9.53 -11.22 47.50
CA LEU A 393 9.15 -10.49 48.73
C LEU A 393 9.06 -11.36 50.00
N PHE A 394 9.43 -12.64 49.94
CA PHE A 394 9.31 -13.59 51.07
C PHE A 394 10.62 -14.24 51.53
N ARG A 395 11.79 -13.66 51.22
CA ARG A 395 13.08 -14.09 51.78
C ARG A 395 13.88 -12.90 52.28
N GLU A 396 13.39 -12.25 53.33
CA GLU A 396 14.22 -11.49 54.27
C GLU A 396 13.37 -11.13 55.48
N LYS A 397 13.34 -12.03 56.47
CA LYS A 397 13.15 -11.79 57.92
C LYS A 397 12.75 -13.09 58.60
N THR A 398 13.73 -13.87 59.04
CA THR A 398 13.64 -14.59 60.32
C THR A 398 15.06 -14.95 60.79
N VAL A 399 15.42 -14.31 61.92
CA VAL A 399 16.43 -14.59 62.98
C VAL A 399 17.68 -15.39 62.61
#